data_AF-A0A1F9C7G5-F1
#
_entry.id   AF-A0A1F9C7G5-F1
#
_cell.length_a   1.000
_cell.length_b   1.000
_cell.length_c   1.000
_cell.angle_alpha   90.00
_cell.angle_beta   90.00
_cell.angle_gamma   90.00
#
_symmetry.space_group_name_H-M   'P 1'
#
loop_
_entity.id
_entity.type
_entity.pdbx_description
1 polymer ?
#
loop_
_entity_poly.entity_id
_entity_poly.type
_entity_poly.pdbx_seq_one_letter_code
_entity_poly.pdbx_strand_id
1 'polypeptide(L)'
;MGESMPACVRWDIDFHGNAGRTKRIARQIREASPRVVELRIEGGKGLHELPAIFTEIHKCNPRVETTLRVFPGAASVALRGYAMDFIWQVDAMEPFLGQLPPGAESISMTVDGDSLARLPDVLEEFAESNARAIHLSNVNAIRALAEAGHVPVLGREQLQAAAGIISRLEIPLSGKKLVVHDYFFWKLLRGVFSDEAGEGVCFSGCRAASALAYVDWEGNVYPCDSLPVRLGNLQEKTFEKIWRSPARGQILDVLRAVPASCEPCDRLKGCLSGCPGLAYPVYGLNGGAELPGTERPAATGGRNLER
;
A
#
# COMPACT_ATOMS: atom_id res chain seq x y z
N MET A 1 -16.92 -14.81 18.58
CA MET A 1 -15.88 -13.85 19.04
C MET A 1 -16.26 -12.49 18.49
N GLY A 2 -16.46 -11.48 19.33
CA GLY A 2 -16.78 -10.13 18.85
C GLY A 2 -15.64 -9.63 17.96
N GLU A 3 -15.94 -9.33 16.70
CA GLU A 3 -14.90 -8.92 15.75
C GLU A 3 -14.31 -7.57 16.19
N SER A 4 -12.99 -7.55 16.44
CA SER A 4 -12.27 -6.36 16.85
C SER A 4 -12.28 -5.28 15.77
N MET A 5 -12.19 -4.02 16.18
CA MET A 5 -11.93 -2.88 15.29
C MET A 5 -10.61 -3.09 14.52
N PRO A 6 -10.41 -2.42 13.37
CA PRO A 6 -9.19 -2.63 12.58
C PRO A 6 -7.96 -2.18 13.37
N ALA A 7 -6.89 -2.96 13.32
CA ALA A 7 -5.64 -2.61 13.95
C ALA A 7 -4.90 -1.50 13.19
N CYS A 8 -5.09 -1.42 11.86
CA CYS A 8 -4.55 -0.39 10.99
C CYS A 8 -5.67 0.24 10.17
N VAL A 9 -5.67 1.58 10.08
CA VAL A 9 -6.50 2.33 9.14
C VAL A 9 -5.61 3.09 8.18
N ARG A 10 -5.68 2.77 6.89
CA ARG A 10 -5.08 3.56 5.82
C ARG A 10 -6.04 4.64 5.37
N TRP A 11 -5.55 5.85 5.17
CA TRP A 11 -6.38 6.99 4.80
C TRP A 11 -5.70 7.88 3.76
N ASP A 12 -6.36 8.05 2.62
CA ASP A 12 -5.98 9.02 1.60
C ASP A 12 -6.39 10.44 1.98
N ILE A 13 -5.41 11.33 2.00
CA ILE A 13 -5.56 12.75 2.31
C ILE A 13 -5.29 13.58 1.05
N ASP A 14 -6.15 13.43 0.04
CA ASP A 14 -6.22 14.37 -1.08
C ASP A 14 -7.68 14.76 -1.33
N PHE A 15 -8.11 15.85 -0.67
CA PHE A 15 -9.52 16.22 -0.62
C PHE A 15 -10.05 16.88 -1.90
N HIS A 16 -9.26 16.97 -2.98
CA HIS A 16 -9.63 17.56 -4.28
C HIS A 16 -10.42 18.90 -4.23
N GLY A 17 -10.28 19.70 -3.15
CA GLY A 17 -10.99 20.97 -2.95
C GLY A 17 -12.16 20.97 -1.96
N ASN A 18 -12.55 19.82 -1.40
CA ASN A 18 -13.64 19.70 -0.42
C ASN A 18 -13.13 19.80 1.04
N ALA A 19 -12.63 20.98 1.43
CA ALA A 19 -12.24 21.25 2.81
C ALA A 19 -13.47 21.28 3.73
N GLY A 20 -13.43 20.54 4.85
CA GLY A 20 -14.49 20.58 5.88
C GLY A 20 -14.96 19.23 6.41
N ARG A 21 -14.71 18.13 5.70
CA ARG A 21 -15.07 16.77 6.15
C ARG A 21 -13.95 16.08 6.94
N THR A 22 -12.71 16.56 6.78
CA THR A 22 -11.49 16.02 7.35
C THR A 22 -11.59 15.75 8.86
N LYS A 23 -11.97 16.74 9.66
CA LYS A 23 -12.05 16.59 11.13
C LYS A 23 -13.08 15.54 11.54
N ARG A 24 -14.19 15.42 10.81
CA ARG A 24 -15.23 14.43 11.09
C ARG A 24 -14.72 13.02 10.78
N ILE A 25 -14.06 12.83 9.64
CA ILE A 25 -13.45 11.55 9.27
C ILE A 25 -12.36 11.18 10.28
N ALA A 26 -11.45 12.10 10.61
CA ALA A 26 -10.40 11.89 11.61
C ALA A 26 -10.97 11.49 12.97
N ARG A 27 -12.08 12.12 13.41
CA ARG A 27 -12.79 11.74 14.63
C ARG A 27 -13.34 10.31 14.57
N GLN A 28 -13.94 9.90 13.46
CA GLN A 28 -14.44 8.54 13.26
C GLN A 28 -13.31 7.49 13.28
N ILE A 29 -12.18 7.80 12.64
CA ILE A 29 -10.98 6.95 12.68
C ILE A 29 -10.44 6.86 14.11
N ARG A 30 -10.35 7.98 14.83
CA ARG A 30 -9.97 8.00 16.25
C ARG A 30 -10.89 7.14 17.11
N GLU A 31 -12.20 7.23 16.91
CA GLU A 31 -13.20 6.42 17.65
C GLU A 31 -13.02 4.91 17.40
N ALA A 32 -12.53 4.51 16.23
CA ALA A 32 -12.13 3.12 15.96
C ALA A 32 -10.88 2.67 16.74
N SER A 33 -10.12 3.61 17.32
CA SER A 33 -8.93 3.39 18.14
C SER A 33 -7.92 2.41 17.51
N PRO A 34 -7.50 2.64 16.24
CA PRO A 34 -6.52 1.76 15.61
C PRO A 34 -5.16 1.89 16.30
N ARG A 35 -4.35 0.84 16.21
CA ARG A 35 -2.96 0.86 16.69
C ARG A 35 -2.05 1.65 15.75
N VAL A 36 -2.35 1.61 14.46
CA VAL A 36 -1.60 2.29 13.40
C VAL A 36 -2.57 3.08 12.52
N VAL A 37 -2.19 4.30 12.16
CA VAL A 37 -2.83 5.06 11.10
C VAL A 37 -1.81 5.31 10.00
N GLU A 38 -2.10 4.83 8.80
CA GLU A 38 -1.28 5.05 7.60
C GLU A 38 -1.90 6.19 6.78
N LEU A 39 -1.25 7.34 6.75
CA LEU A 39 -1.70 8.48 5.96
C LEU A 39 -0.99 8.47 4.61
N ARG A 40 -1.72 8.79 3.54
CA ARG A 40 -1.13 9.03 2.23
C ARG A 40 -1.45 10.43 1.74
N ILE A 41 -0.41 11.16 1.34
CA ILE A 41 -0.50 12.54 0.90
C ILE A 41 0.22 12.67 -0.43
N GLU A 42 -0.51 13.09 -1.47
CA GLU A 42 0.05 13.21 -2.83
C GLU A 42 0.26 14.65 -3.29
N GLY A 43 -0.31 15.63 -2.58
CA GLY A 43 -0.21 17.04 -2.94
C GLY A 43 -0.35 18.02 -1.78
N GLY A 44 -0.12 19.31 -2.07
CA GLY A 44 -0.05 20.37 -1.07
C GLY A 44 -1.34 20.57 -0.26
N LYS A 45 -2.51 20.29 -0.83
CA LYS A 45 -3.79 20.39 -0.09
C LYS A 45 -3.85 19.42 1.09
N GLY A 46 -3.39 18.18 0.93
CA GLY A 46 -3.32 17.22 2.02
C GLY A 46 -2.40 17.69 3.16
N LEU A 47 -1.29 18.35 2.82
CA LEU A 47 -0.39 18.97 3.81
C LEU A 47 -1.06 20.10 4.61
N HIS A 48 -1.95 20.89 3.99
CA HIS A 48 -2.68 21.95 4.69
C HIS A 48 -3.67 21.40 5.72
N GLU A 49 -4.26 20.23 5.46
CA GLU A 49 -5.25 19.58 6.32
C GLU A 49 -4.61 18.76 7.45
N LEU A 50 -3.34 18.35 7.27
CA LEU A 50 -2.60 17.50 8.21
C LEU A 50 -2.62 17.98 9.68
N PRO A 51 -2.46 19.28 10.02
CA PRO A 51 -2.52 19.73 11.41
C PRO A 51 -3.86 19.41 12.07
N ALA A 52 -4.97 19.60 11.35
CA ALA A 52 -6.31 19.32 11.85
C ALA A 52 -6.56 17.81 12.02
N ILE A 53 -6.01 17.01 11.11
CA ILE A 53 -6.05 15.54 11.17
C ILE A 53 -5.28 15.04 12.39
N PHE A 54 -4.01 15.46 12.50
CA PHE A 54 -3.11 15.01 13.56
C PHE A 54 -3.66 15.35 14.94
N THR A 55 -4.22 16.56 15.10
CA THR A 55 -4.86 17.01 16.36
C THR A 55 -5.99 16.06 16.80
N GLU A 56 -6.72 15.45 15.88
CA GLU A 56 -7.77 14.49 16.23
C GLU A 56 -7.22 13.08 16.43
N ILE A 57 -6.41 12.58 15.49
CA ILE A 57 -5.93 11.20 15.49
C ILE A 57 -5.01 10.91 16.67
N HIS A 58 -4.11 11.84 17.03
CA HIS A 58 -3.16 11.61 18.12
C HIS A 58 -3.83 11.42 19.50
N LYS A 59 -5.10 11.82 19.66
CA LYS A 59 -5.86 11.64 20.90
C LYS A 59 -6.11 10.18 21.29
N CYS A 60 -6.02 9.23 20.35
CA CYS A 60 -6.06 7.78 20.67
C CYS A 60 -4.65 7.14 20.71
N ASN A 61 -3.60 7.96 20.67
CA ASN A 61 -2.18 7.54 20.70
C ASN A 61 -1.81 6.40 19.71
N PRO A 62 -2.20 6.48 18.42
CA PRO A 62 -1.76 5.51 17.43
C PRO A 62 -0.31 5.80 17.03
N ARG A 63 0.39 4.78 16.51
CA ARG A 63 1.54 5.04 15.64
C ARG A 63 1.02 5.64 14.34
N VAL A 64 1.57 6.76 13.88
CA VAL A 64 1.15 7.38 12.62
C VAL A 64 2.29 7.29 11.62
N GLU A 65 2.05 6.59 10.53
CA GLU A 65 2.99 6.48 9.40
C GLU A 65 2.42 7.29 8.24
N THR A 66 3.23 8.14 7.62
CA THR A 66 2.79 9.04 6.54
C THR A 66 3.62 8.80 5.30
N THR A 67 2.99 8.23 4.27
CA THR A 67 3.56 8.16 2.92
C THR A 67 3.29 9.48 2.21
N LEU A 68 4.35 10.21 1.88
CA LEU A 68 4.28 11.52 1.27
C LEU A 68 5.06 11.54 -0.04
N ARG A 69 4.39 11.89 -1.14
CA ARG A 69 5.07 12.13 -2.41
C ARG A 69 6.08 13.27 -2.28
N VAL A 70 7.27 13.10 -2.84
CA VAL A 70 8.25 14.17 -2.93
C VAL A 70 7.78 15.20 -3.97
N PHE A 71 7.60 16.46 -3.53
CA PHE A 71 7.28 17.61 -4.38
C PHE A 71 7.74 18.91 -3.71
N PRO A 72 7.82 20.05 -4.45
CA PRO A 72 8.25 21.33 -3.88
C PRO A 72 7.42 21.74 -2.64
N GLY A 73 8.09 21.86 -1.49
CA GLY A 73 7.46 22.22 -0.21
C GLY A 73 7.04 21.03 0.68
N ALA A 74 7.10 19.79 0.18
CA ALA A 74 6.79 18.59 0.97
C ALA A 74 7.68 18.47 2.23
N ALA A 75 8.97 18.77 2.10
CA ALA A 75 9.94 18.78 3.20
C ALA A 75 9.55 19.69 4.38
N SER A 76 8.73 20.73 4.15
CA SER A 76 8.30 21.65 5.22
C SER A 76 7.49 20.97 6.32
N VAL A 77 6.89 19.80 6.05
CA VAL A 77 6.12 19.05 7.04
C VAL A 77 7.02 18.41 8.09
N ALA A 78 8.19 17.92 7.69
CA ALA A 78 9.15 17.28 8.59
C ALA A 78 9.67 18.27 9.64
N LEU A 79 9.73 19.56 9.27
CA LEU A 79 10.16 20.64 10.16
C LEU A 79 9.13 21.03 11.22
N ARG A 80 7.89 20.52 11.12
CA ARG A 80 6.81 20.86 12.07
C ARG A 80 6.82 20.01 13.34
N GLY A 81 7.69 19.00 13.42
CA GLY A 81 7.92 18.21 14.64
C GLY A 81 6.74 17.31 15.05
N TYR A 82 5.89 16.90 14.12
CA TYR A 82 4.85 15.91 14.41
C TYR A 82 5.51 14.56 14.74
N ALA A 83 5.01 13.88 15.77
CA ALA A 83 5.42 12.52 16.10
C ALA A 83 4.81 11.52 15.09
N MET A 84 5.39 11.49 13.90
CA MET A 84 4.97 10.69 12.75
C MET A 84 6.19 10.09 12.07
N ASP A 85 6.06 8.84 11.63
CA ASP A 85 7.07 8.19 10.81
C ASP A 85 6.82 8.57 9.35
N PHE A 86 7.79 9.18 8.67
CA PHE A 86 7.65 9.59 7.27
C PHE A 86 8.28 8.58 6.32
N ILE A 87 7.52 8.21 5.29
CA ILE A 87 7.97 7.40 4.16
C ILE A 87 7.87 8.28 2.92
N TRP A 88 9.01 8.65 2.35
CA TRP A 88 9.07 9.56 1.21
C TRP A 88 8.89 8.78 -0.10
N GLN A 89 7.77 9.00 -0.78
CA GLN A 89 7.51 8.34 -2.05
C GLN A 89 8.29 9.03 -3.16
N VAL A 90 9.25 8.28 -3.73
CA VAL A 90 10.08 8.69 -4.86
C VAL A 90 9.48 8.18 -6.17
N ASP A 91 9.79 8.88 -7.25
CA ASP A 91 9.45 8.46 -8.60
C ASP A 91 10.63 7.66 -9.18
N ALA A 92 10.36 6.50 -9.79
CA ALA A 92 11.41 5.70 -10.42
C ALA A 92 12.01 6.36 -11.66
N MET A 93 11.31 7.35 -12.24
CA MET A 93 11.71 8.02 -13.47
C MET A 93 12.50 9.31 -13.24
N GLU A 94 12.55 9.80 -12.00
CA GLU A 94 13.22 11.05 -11.63
C GLU A 94 14.27 10.81 -10.55
N PRO A 95 15.49 11.40 -10.67
CA PRO A 95 16.48 11.33 -9.61
C PRO A 95 15.96 11.96 -8.33
N PHE A 96 16.13 11.31 -7.17
CA PHE A 96 15.65 11.83 -5.89
C PHE A 96 16.79 12.25 -4.95
N LEU A 97 18.04 11.97 -5.30
CA LEU A 97 19.19 12.51 -4.57
C LEU A 97 19.12 14.05 -4.49
N GLY A 98 19.25 14.57 -3.27
CA GLY A 98 19.13 16.01 -2.98
C GLY A 98 17.68 16.53 -2.87
N GLN A 99 16.67 15.74 -3.23
CA GLN A 99 15.26 16.11 -3.03
C GLN A 99 14.71 15.68 -1.67
N LEU A 100 15.34 14.68 -1.05
CA LEU A 100 14.93 14.18 0.27
C LEU A 100 15.25 15.20 1.37
N PRO A 101 14.35 15.39 2.36
CA PRO A 101 14.64 16.26 3.48
C PRO A 101 15.79 15.72 4.35
N PRO A 102 16.51 16.61 5.06
CA PRO A 102 17.48 16.19 6.06
C PRO A 102 16.82 15.25 7.08
N GLY A 103 17.42 14.09 7.32
CA GLY A 103 16.89 13.09 8.25
C GLY A 103 15.77 12.21 7.69
N ALA A 104 15.53 12.20 6.38
CA ALA A 104 14.63 11.23 5.75
C ALA A 104 15.09 9.78 6.05
N GLU A 105 14.36 9.08 6.91
CA GLU A 105 14.74 7.72 7.35
C GLU A 105 14.31 6.63 6.37
N SER A 106 13.15 6.81 5.72
CA SER A 106 12.56 5.80 4.84
C SER A 106 12.05 6.41 3.54
N ILE A 107 12.27 5.71 2.43
CA ILE A 107 11.68 6.02 1.13
C ILE A 107 10.75 4.90 0.68
N SER A 108 9.89 5.16 -0.29
CA SER A 108 9.09 4.13 -0.95
C SER A 108 9.04 4.34 -2.45
N MET A 109 8.98 3.24 -3.19
CA MET A 109 8.60 3.24 -4.61
C MET A 109 7.63 2.10 -4.87
N THR A 110 6.81 2.26 -5.90
CA THR A 110 6.06 1.14 -6.48
C THR A 110 6.93 0.50 -7.55
N VAL A 111 7.02 -0.83 -7.56
CA VAL A 111 7.73 -1.56 -8.62
C VAL A 111 6.70 -2.32 -9.46
N ASP A 112 6.71 -2.06 -10.76
CA ASP A 112 5.76 -2.56 -11.73
C ASP A 112 6.41 -2.86 -13.09
N GLY A 113 5.60 -3.28 -14.07
CA GLY A 113 6.09 -3.65 -15.40
C GLY A 113 6.88 -2.54 -16.12
N ASP A 114 6.63 -1.27 -15.79
CA ASP A 114 7.23 -0.11 -16.45
C ASP A 114 8.44 0.44 -15.67
N SER A 115 8.39 0.37 -14.34
CA SER A 115 9.43 0.90 -13.44
C SER A 115 10.52 -0.11 -13.08
N LEU A 116 10.30 -1.41 -13.28
CA LEU A 116 11.26 -2.47 -12.89
C LEU A 116 12.66 -2.25 -13.50
N ALA A 117 12.73 -1.79 -14.75
CA ALA A 117 13.99 -1.56 -15.44
C ALA A 117 14.83 -0.43 -14.81
N ARG A 118 14.21 0.48 -14.04
CA ARG A 118 14.87 1.60 -13.35
C ARG A 118 15.23 1.30 -11.89
N LEU A 119 14.79 0.16 -11.37
CA LEU A 119 15.10 -0.26 -10.01
C LEU A 119 16.60 -0.25 -9.69
N PRO A 120 17.53 -0.67 -10.58
CA PRO A 120 18.95 -0.57 -10.31
C PRO A 120 19.41 0.86 -9.99
N ASP A 121 19.06 1.82 -10.83
CA ASP A 121 19.39 3.25 -10.63
C ASP A 121 18.85 3.75 -9.28
N VAL A 122 17.61 3.38 -8.95
CA VAL A 122 16.98 3.75 -7.67
C VAL A 122 17.71 3.12 -6.47
N LEU A 123 18.20 1.89 -6.60
CA LEU A 123 18.97 1.22 -5.55
C LEU A 123 20.35 1.85 -5.37
N GLU A 124 21.00 2.30 -6.45
CA GLU A 124 22.26 3.06 -6.39
C GLU A 124 22.05 4.41 -5.68
N GLU A 125 21.03 5.19 -6.09
CA GLU A 125 20.67 6.43 -5.40
C GLU A 125 20.30 6.18 -3.93
N PHE A 126 19.59 5.09 -3.64
CA PHE A 126 19.24 4.72 -2.28
C PHE A 126 20.49 4.38 -1.46
N ALA A 127 21.47 3.66 -2.03
CA ALA A 127 22.73 3.34 -1.39
C ALA A 127 23.51 4.62 -1.00
N GLU A 128 23.51 5.64 -1.85
CA GLU A 128 24.15 6.92 -1.59
C GLU A 128 23.36 7.84 -0.64
N SER A 129 22.05 7.67 -0.55
CA SER A 129 21.19 8.51 0.29
C SER A 129 21.37 8.26 1.79
N ASN A 130 20.90 9.20 2.62
CA ASN A 130 20.82 9.02 4.08
C ASN A 130 19.66 8.12 4.54
N ALA A 131 18.77 7.71 3.63
CA ALA A 131 17.66 6.83 3.97
C ALA A 131 18.19 5.44 4.40
N ARG A 132 17.58 4.89 5.44
CA ARG A 132 17.93 3.60 6.03
C ARG A 132 17.07 2.47 5.50
N ALA A 133 15.85 2.78 5.05
CA ALA A 133 14.94 1.79 4.48
C ALA A 133 14.31 2.25 3.17
N ILE A 134 14.10 1.30 2.25
CA ILE A 134 13.29 1.48 1.05
C ILE A 134 12.13 0.49 1.08
N HIS A 135 10.91 1.01 0.95
CA HIS A 135 9.68 0.25 0.83
C HIS A 135 9.35 0.03 -0.64
N LEU A 136 9.50 -1.21 -1.10
CA LEU A 136 9.11 -1.63 -2.44
C LEU A 136 7.66 -2.12 -2.37
N SER A 137 6.76 -1.18 -2.65
CA SER A 137 5.32 -1.36 -2.52
C SER A 137 4.74 -2.13 -3.70
N ASN A 138 3.64 -2.83 -3.44
CA ASN A 138 2.90 -3.49 -4.50
C ASN A 138 2.12 -2.47 -5.34
N VAL A 139 1.84 -2.81 -6.60
CA VAL A 139 0.98 -2.00 -7.46
C VAL A 139 -0.41 -1.87 -6.85
N ASN A 140 -0.89 -0.63 -6.69
CA ASN A 140 -2.30 -0.41 -6.40
C ASN A 140 -3.08 -0.54 -7.70
N ALA A 141 -3.81 -1.65 -7.86
CA ALA A 141 -4.49 -1.97 -9.11
C ALA A 141 -5.54 -0.93 -9.51
N ILE A 142 -6.20 -0.29 -8.54
CA ILE A 142 -7.26 0.69 -8.80
C ILE A 142 -6.69 2.01 -9.29
N ARG A 143 -5.59 2.46 -8.69
CA ARG A 143 -4.87 3.66 -9.15
C ARG A 143 -4.24 3.42 -10.52
N ALA A 144 -3.58 2.28 -10.71
CA ALA A 144 -3.01 1.92 -12.00
C ALA A 144 -4.05 1.89 -13.13
N LEU A 145 -5.24 1.32 -12.88
CA LEU A 145 -6.34 1.37 -13.85
C LEU A 145 -6.82 2.79 -14.14
N ALA A 146 -6.92 3.63 -13.11
CA ALA A 146 -7.35 5.02 -13.28
C ALA A 146 -6.33 5.86 -14.06
N GLU A 147 -5.03 5.62 -13.86
CA GLU A 147 -3.94 6.41 -14.45
C GLU A 147 -3.50 5.88 -15.83
N ALA A 148 -3.31 4.57 -15.95
CA ALA A 148 -2.72 3.91 -17.13
C ALA A 148 -3.72 3.07 -17.93
N GLY A 149 -4.97 2.92 -17.46
CA GLY A 149 -6.00 2.10 -18.12
C GLY A 149 -5.77 0.59 -18.03
N HIS A 150 -4.69 0.16 -17.39
CA HIS A 150 -4.35 -1.25 -17.19
C HIS A 150 -3.55 -1.43 -15.88
N VAL A 151 -3.40 -2.68 -15.42
CA VAL A 151 -2.58 -2.99 -14.24
C VAL A 151 -1.23 -3.53 -14.73
N PRO A 152 -0.11 -2.81 -14.54
CA PRO A 152 1.22 -3.23 -15.01
C PRO A 152 1.84 -4.27 -14.06
N VAL A 153 1.24 -5.45 -13.98
CA VAL A 153 1.71 -6.51 -13.08
C VAL A 153 3.05 -7.07 -13.56
N LEU A 154 3.99 -7.22 -12.62
CA LEU A 154 5.28 -7.88 -12.86
C LEU A 154 5.08 -9.34 -13.29
N GLY A 155 5.48 -9.64 -14.53
CA GLY A 155 5.54 -11.00 -15.05
C GLY A 155 6.76 -11.78 -14.54
N ARG A 156 6.68 -13.11 -14.58
CA ARG A 156 7.79 -14.00 -14.15
C ARG A 156 9.09 -13.76 -14.92
N GLU A 157 9.01 -13.60 -16.24
CA GLU A 157 10.19 -13.35 -17.08
C GLU A 157 10.85 -12.02 -16.76
N GLN A 158 10.05 -10.97 -16.54
CA GLN A 158 10.55 -9.64 -16.14
C GLN A 158 11.27 -9.71 -14.79
N LEU A 159 10.67 -10.39 -13.80
CA LEU A 159 11.31 -10.64 -12.51
C LEU A 159 12.63 -11.37 -12.68
N GLN A 160 12.66 -12.48 -13.42
CA GLN A 160 13.90 -13.24 -13.64
C GLN A 160 14.99 -12.41 -14.32
N ALA A 161 14.64 -11.61 -15.32
CA ALA A 161 15.57 -10.72 -16.00
C ALA A 161 16.12 -9.66 -15.05
N ALA A 162 15.27 -9.00 -14.27
CA ALA A 162 15.68 -8.00 -13.29
C ALA A 162 16.61 -8.57 -12.22
N ALA A 163 16.32 -9.78 -11.72
CA ALA A 163 17.18 -10.48 -10.76
C ALA A 163 18.62 -10.63 -11.29
N GLY A 164 18.75 -11.07 -12.55
CA GLY A 164 20.04 -11.31 -13.18
C GLY A 164 20.81 -10.03 -13.52
N ILE A 165 20.13 -8.89 -13.66
CA ILE A 165 20.77 -7.58 -13.83
C ILE A 165 21.26 -7.09 -12.48
N ILE A 166 20.37 -7.03 -11.48
CA ILE A 166 20.69 -6.51 -10.14
C ILE A 166 21.83 -7.31 -9.50
N SER A 167 21.85 -8.64 -9.66
CA SER A 167 22.92 -9.48 -9.11
C SER A 167 24.31 -9.19 -9.68
N ARG A 168 24.41 -8.58 -10.88
CA ARG A 168 25.70 -8.27 -11.51
C ARG A 168 26.24 -6.89 -11.15
N LEU A 169 25.39 -6.01 -10.62
CA LEU A 169 25.75 -4.63 -10.31
C LEU A 169 26.43 -4.48 -8.95
N GLU A 170 26.39 -5.51 -8.10
CA GLU A 170 27.07 -5.55 -6.79
C GLU A 170 26.85 -4.28 -5.93
N ILE A 171 25.61 -3.77 -5.91
CA ILE A 171 25.26 -2.53 -5.21
C ILE A 171 25.42 -2.71 -3.69
N PRO A 172 26.32 -1.97 -3.01
CA PRO A 172 26.58 -2.16 -1.59
C PRO A 172 25.56 -1.42 -0.72
N LEU A 173 24.54 -2.13 -0.23
CA LEU A 173 23.49 -1.53 0.60
C LEU A 173 23.92 -1.28 2.07
N SER A 174 25.04 -1.82 2.52
CA SER A 174 25.78 -1.40 3.73
C SER A 174 24.91 -1.19 4.99
N GLY A 175 24.07 -2.17 5.33
CA GLY A 175 23.20 -2.11 6.52
C GLY A 175 21.89 -1.35 6.34
N LYS A 176 21.55 -0.95 5.11
CA LYS A 176 20.21 -0.50 4.72
C LYS A 176 19.23 -1.66 4.70
N LYS A 177 17.93 -1.34 4.71
CA LYS A 177 16.85 -2.30 4.76
C LYS A 177 15.97 -2.23 3.51
N LEU A 178 15.71 -3.39 2.90
CA LEU A 178 14.71 -3.53 1.84
C LEU A 178 13.41 -4.07 2.45
N VAL A 179 12.34 -3.28 2.38
CA VAL A 179 11.00 -3.68 2.83
C VAL A 179 10.14 -3.98 1.61
N VAL A 180 10.01 -5.26 1.26
CA VAL A 180 9.34 -5.68 0.02
C VAL A 180 7.94 -6.19 0.33
N HIS A 181 6.91 -5.60 -0.28
CA HIS A 181 5.52 -5.94 0.03
C HIS A 181 4.94 -7.06 -0.87
N ASP A 182 5.61 -7.36 -1.99
CA ASP A 182 5.23 -8.44 -2.90
C ASP A 182 6.05 -9.72 -2.63
N TYR A 183 5.39 -10.85 -2.43
CA TYR A 183 6.05 -12.11 -2.08
C TYR A 183 7.02 -12.61 -3.14
N PHE A 184 6.67 -12.53 -4.42
CA PHE A 184 7.48 -13.06 -5.50
C PHE A 184 8.72 -12.18 -5.71
N PHE A 185 8.53 -10.87 -5.63
CA PHE A 185 9.60 -9.92 -5.74
C PHE A 185 10.53 -9.94 -4.51
N TRP A 186 9.99 -10.14 -3.31
CA TRP A 186 10.79 -10.36 -2.11
C TRP A 186 11.66 -11.61 -2.25
N LYS A 187 11.08 -12.72 -2.72
CA LYS A 187 11.82 -13.99 -2.90
C LYS A 187 12.99 -13.81 -3.86
N LEU A 188 12.82 -12.99 -4.89
CA LEU A 188 13.86 -12.61 -5.83
C LEU A 188 14.95 -11.79 -5.13
N LEU A 189 14.58 -10.67 -4.50
CA LEU A 189 15.55 -9.76 -3.89
C LEU A 189 16.30 -10.39 -2.73
N ARG A 190 15.67 -11.27 -1.96
CA ARG A 190 16.36 -12.05 -0.91
C ARG A 190 17.46 -12.96 -1.49
N GLY A 191 17.32 -13.41 -2.73
CA GLY A 191 18.38 -14.18 -3.41
C GLY A 191 19.60 -13.34 -3.77
N VAL A 192 19.47 -12.00 -3.79
CA VAL A 192 20.54 -11.06 -4.16
C VAL A 192 21.06 -10.29 -2.94
N PHE A 193 20.16 -9.81 -2.08
CA PHE A 193 20.41 -9.02 -0.87
C PHE A 193 19.89 -9.77 0.36
N SER A 194 20.56 -10.86 0.74
CA SER A 194 20.08 -11.78 1.78
C SER A 194 19.93 -11.10 3.14
N ASP A 195 20.86 -10.19 3.46
CA ASP A 195 20.94 -9.54 4.76
C ASP A 195 19.97 -8.36 4.82
N GLU A 196 19.90 -7.55 3.76
CA GLU A 196 19.11 -6.32 3.72
C GLU A 196 17.62 -6.57 3.46
N ALA A 197 17.27 -7.57 2.65
CA ALA A 197 15.88 -7.99 2.48
C ALA A 197 15.35 -8.80 3.69
N GLY A 198 16.28 -9.26 4.54
CA GLY A 198 16.02 -10.03 5.75
C GLY A 198 15.44 -11.42 5.50
N GLU A 199 15.37 -12.21 6.56
CA GLU A 199 14.88 -13.60 6.50
C GLU A 199 13.36 -13.73 6.30
N GLY A 200 12.61 -12.63 6.46
CA GLY A 200 11.16 -12.66 6.45
C GLY A 200 10.55 -11.32 6.10
N VAL A 201 10.01 -11.22 4.89
CA VAL A 201 8.70 -10.59 4.78
C VAL A 201 7.75 -11.63 5.36
N CYS A 202 7.21 -11.35 6.54
CA CYS A 202 5.96 -11.97 6.96
C CYS A 202 4.91 -11.52 5.94
N PHE A 203 4.86 -12.18 4.78
CA PHE A 203 3.63 -12.26 4.02
C PHE A 203 2.67 -13.04 4.93
N SER A 204 2.10 -12.34 5.91
CA SER A 204 1.19 -12.90 6.90
C SER A 204 -0.21 -13.09 6.31
N GLY A 205 -0.30 -13.11 4.97
CA GLY A 205 -1.53 -13.08 4.21
C GLY A 205 -2.13 -11.69 4.11
N CYS A 206 -3.21 -11.62 3.34
CA CYS A 206 -4.04 -10.43 3.20
C CYS A 206 -4.68 -10.03 4.54
N ARG A 207 -4.55 -8.76 4.93
CA ARG A 207 -5.17 -8.20 6.14
C ARG A 207 -6.44 -7.38 5.88
N ALA A 208 -6.86 -7.29 4.61
CA ALA A 208 -8.02 -6.53 4.20
C ALA A 208 -9.28 -7.02 4.91
N ALA A 209 -10.14 -6.09 5.36
CA ALA A 209 -11.36 -6.34 6.13
C ALA A 209 -11.19 -7.04 7.51
N SER A 210 -10.04 -7.66 7.79
CA SER A 210 -9.76 -8.33 9.07
C SER A 210 -9.11 -7.39 10.08
N ALA A 211 -7.98 -6.79 9.70
CA ALA A 211 -7.21 -5.91 10.57
C ALA A 211 -6.74 -4.62 9.89
N LEU A 212 -6.93 -4.51 8.57
CA LEU A 212 -6.73 -3.31 7.78
C LEU A 212 -8.07 -2.81 7.25
N ALA A 213 -8.31 -1.51 7.41
CA ALA A 213 -9.35 -0.78 6.70
C ALA A 213 -8.69 0.31 5.84
N TYR A 214 -9.31 0.63 4.71
CA TYR A 214 -8.95 1.77 3.90
C TYR A 214 -10.09 2.79 3.90
N VAL A 215 -9.75 4.07 4.02
CA VAL A 215 -10.69 5.19 3.93
C VAL A 215 -10.19 6.11 2.81
N ASP A 216 -11.06 6.46 1.87
CA ASP A 216 -10.73 7.46 0.84
C ASP A 216 -10.98 8.91 1.34
N TRP A 217 -10.67 9.89 0.50
CA TRP A 217 -10.83 11.30 0.83
C TRP A 217 -12.30 11.73 1.05
N GLU A 218 -13.27 10.96 0.55
CA GLU A 218 -14.70 11.22 0.74
C GLU A 218 -15.27 10.52 1.99
N GLY A 219 -14.46 9.73 2.68
CA GLY A 219 -14.84 8.95 3.85
C GLY A 219 -15.55 7.64 3.49
N ASN A 220 -15.45 7.15 2.26
CA ASN A 220 -15.85 5.78 1.95
C ASN A 220 -14.87 4.80 2.60
N VAL A 221 -15.40 3.72 3.12
CA VAL A 221 -14.62 2.68 3.80
C VAL A 221 -14.56 1.44 2.91
N TYR A 222 -13.36 0.88 2.75
CA TYR A 222 -13.08 -0.31 1.97
C TYR A 222 -12.21 -1.29 2.77
N PRO A 223 -12.12 -2.56 2.35
CA PRO A 223 -11.22 -3.55 2.94
C PRO A 223 -9.73 -3.17 2.79
N CYS A 224 -9.36 -2.56 1.66
CA CYS A 224 -7.99 -2.24 1.26
C CYS A 224 -8.06 -1.19 0.14
N ASP A 225 -6.99 -0.43 -0.05
CA ASP A 225 -6.88 0.58 -1.13
C ASP A 225 -6.81 -0.01 -2.54
N SER A 226 -6.50 -1.30 -2.65
CA SER A 226 -6.43 -2.04 -3.91
C SER A 226 -7.66 -2.93 -4.14
N LEU A 227 -8.68 -2.84 -3.27
CA LEU A 227 -9.92 -3.62 -3.40
C LEU A 227 -11.15 -2.70 -3.32
N PRO A 228 -11.76 -2.33 -4.46
CA PRO A 228 -12.77 -1.27 -4.56
C PRO A 228 -14.17 -1.78 -4.18
N VAL A 229 -14.27 -2.55 -3.10
CA VAL A 229 -15.55 -3.06 -2.58
C VAL A 229 -15.97 -2.19 -1.40
N ARG A 230 -16.88 -1.24 -1.64
CA ARG A 230 -17.30 -0.25 -0.64
C ARG A 230 -18.10 -0.91 0.48
N LEU A 231 -17.64 -0.77 1.72
CA LEU A 231 -18.32 -1.24 2.94
C LEU A 231 -19.35 -0.23 3.46
N GLY A 232 -19.13 1.05 3.18
CA GLY A 232 -20.01 2.15 3.61
C GLY A 232 -19.31 3.51 3.53
N ASN A 233 -19.92 4.54 4.13
CA ASN A 233 -19.33 5.88 4.22
C ASN A 233 -19.52 6.51 5.61
N LEU A 234 -18.46 7.14 6.12
CA LEU A 234 -18.35 7.73 7.46
C LEU A 234 -19.22 8.98 7.66
N GLN A 235 -19.78 9.52 6.59
CA GLN A 235 -20.77 10.60 6.62
C GLN A 235 -22.18 10.08 6.90
N GLU A 236 -22.45 8.81 6.59
CA GLU A 236 -23.77 8.18 6.71
C GLU A 236 -23.86 7.31 7.96
N LYS A 237 -22.81 6.53 8.25
CA LYS A 237 -22.77 5.56 9.36
C LYS A 237 -21.46 5.71 10.12
N THR A 238 -21.51 5.38 11.41
CA THR A 238 -20.30 5.34 12.24
C THR A 238 -19.35 4.25 11.75
N PHE A 239 -18.04 4.44 11.90
CA PHE A 239 -17.02 3.46 11.53
C PHE A 239 -17.34 2.07 12.08
N GLU A 240 -17.67 1.97 13.38
CA GLU A 240 -18.01 0.71 14.05
C GLU A 240 -19.18 -0.04 13.39
N LYS A 241 -20.22 0.68 12.96
CA LYS A 241 -21.39 0.10 12.27
C LYS A 241 -21.01 -0.43 10.89
N ILE A 242 -20.16 0.27 10.15
CA ILE A 242 -19.65 -0.17 8.85
C ILE A 242 -18.78 -1.42 9.05
N TRP A 243 -17.89 -1.37 10.04
CA TRP A 243 -16.96 -2.45 10.33
C TRP A 243 -17.68 -3.72 10.78
N ARG A 244 -18.68 -3.63 11.65
CA ARG A 244 -19.47 -4.80 12.08
C ARG A 244 -20.59 -5.20 11.10
N SER A 245 -20.56 -4.71 9.87
CA SER A 245 -21.60 -5.01 8.89
C SER A 245 -21.50 -6.46 8.37
N PRO A 246 -22.64 -7.10 8.04
CA PRO A 246 -22.63 -8.41 7.36
C PRO A 246 -21.86 -8.38 6.02
N ALA A 247 -21.89 -7.25 5.31
CA ALA A 247 -21.15 -7.07 4.06
C ALA A 247 -19.64 -7.27 4.25
N ARG A 248 -19.07 -6.75 5.35
CA ARG A 248 -17.66 -7.00 5.68
C ARG A 248 -17.41 -8.49 5.95
N GLY A 249 -18.29 -9.15 6.68
CA GLY A 249 -18.17 -10.60 6.98
C GLY A 249 -18.10 -11.43 5.70
N GLN A 250 -18.99 -11.17 4.74
CA GLN A 250 -18.99 -11.84 3.44
C GLN A 250 -17.68 -11.63 2.67
N ILE A 251 -17.16 -10.40 2.65
CA ILE A 251 -15.87 -10.11 2.01
C ILE A 251 -14.74 -10.86 2.71
N LEU A 252 -14.74 -10.89 4.04
CA LEU A 252 -13.72 -11.58 4.82
C LEU A 252 -13.70 -13.09 4.55
N ASP A 253 -14.86 -13.71 4.44
CA ASP A 253 -14.98 -15.13 4.10
C ASP A 253 -14.41 -15.42 2.70
N VAL A 254 -14.74 -14.56 1.72
CA VAL A 254 -14.22 -14.68 0.35
C VAL A 254 -12.70 -14.46 0.29
N LEU A 255 -12.16 -13.50 1.05
CA LEU A 255 -10.72 -13.22 1.10
C LEU A 255 -9.91 -14.31 1.82
N ARG A 256 -10.54 -15.10 2.69
CA ARG A 256 -9.90 -16.22 3.41
C ARG A 256 -9.92 -17.53 2.63
N ALA A 257 -10.81 -17.66 1.65
CA ALA A 257 -10.90 -18.83 0.82
C ALA A 257 -9.66 -18.94 -0.09
N VAL A 258 -9.13 -20.16 -0.22
CA VAL A 258 -8.06 -20.46 -1.17
C VAL A 258 -8.70 -20.60 -2.55
N PRO A 259 -8.23 -19.88 -3.58
CA PRO A 259 -8.72 -20.08 -4.95
C PRO A 259 -8.39 -21.48 -5.46
N ALA A 260 -9.30 -22.08 -6.24
CA ALA A 260 -9.13 -23.44 -6.77
C ALA A 260 -7.82 -23.61 -7.57
N SER A 261 -7.37 -22.57 -8.29
CA SER A 261 -6.10 -22.58 -9.02
C SER A 261 -4.86 -22.63 -8.10
N CYS A 262 -5.00 -22.22 -6.85
CA CYS A 262 -3.95 -22.23 -5.84
C CYS A 262 -3.92 -23.52 -5.01
N GLU A 263 -5.00 -24.31 -4.98
CA GLU A 263 -5.07 -25.56 -4.21
C GLU A 263 -3.94 -26.56 -4.56
N PRO A 264 -3.63 -26.83 -5.84
CA PRO A 264 -2.54 -27.73 -6.19
C PRO A 264 -1.16 -27.06 -6.15
N CYS A 265 -1.06 -25.76 -5.81
CA CYS A 265 0.18 -24.99 -5.93
C CYS A 265 1.14 -25.22 -4.76
N ASP A 266 2.33 -25.71 -5.06
CA ASP A 266 3.40 -26.04 -4.11
C ASP A 266 3.90 -24.81 -3.33
N ARG A 267 3.66 -23.60 -3.87
CA ARG A 267 4.06 -22.32 -3.27
C ARG A 267 3.00 -21.74 -2.32
N LEU A 268 1.83 -22.36 -2.19
CA LEU A 268 0.69 -21.84 -1.41
C LEU A 268 1.08 -21.51 0.04
N LYS A 269 1.90 -22.35 0.68
CA LYS A 269 2.32 -22.14 2.08
C LYS A 269 3.12 -20.85 2.31
N GLY A 270 3.81 -20.35 1.28
CA GLY A 270 4.57 -19.09 1.35
C GLY A 270 3.82 -17.91 0.75
N CYS A 271 3.15 -18.10 -0.39
CA CYS A 271 2.47 -17.04 -1.12
C CYS A 271 1.07 -16.72 -0.55
N LEU A 272 0.43 -17.66 0.16
CA LEU A 272 -0.93 -17.53 0.73
C LEU A 272 -1.94 -16.90 -0.26
N SER A 273 -1.95 -17.39 -1.50
CA SER A 273 -2.82 -16.94 -2.60
C SER A 273 -2.56 -15.51 -3.11
N GLY A 274 -1.43 -14.89 -2.76
CA GLY A 274 -1.02 -13.60 -3.29
C GLY A 274 -1.90 -12.43 -2.82
N CYS A 275 -1.86 -11.31 -3.56
CA CYS A 275 -2.64 -10.11 -3.26
C CYS A 275 -4.02 -10.16 -3.94
N PRO A 276 -5.14 -10.27 -3.20
CA PRO A 276 -6.48 -10.29 -3.80
C PRO A 276 -6.81 -9.00 -4.56
N GLY A 277 -6.28 -7.86 -4.13
CA GLY A 277 -6.48 -6.57 -4.81
C GLY A 277 -5.87 -6.52 -6.21
N LEU A 278 -4.71 -7.17 -6.42
CA LEU A 278 -4.13 -7.32 -7.76
C LEU A 278 -4.91 -8.29 -8.64
N ALA A 279 -5.43 -9.37 -8.05
CA ALA A 279 -6.20 -10.37 -8.79
C ALA A 279 -7.60 -9.86 -9.16
N TYR A 280 -8.17 -8.95 -8.35
CA TYR A 280 -9.57 -8.53 -8.46
C TYR A 280 -9.97 -7.97 -9.82
N PRO A 281 -9.23 -7.03 -10.45
CA PRO A 281 -9.66 -6.48 -11.74
C PRO A 281 -9.70 -7.51 -12.88
N VAL A 282 -9.00 -8.64 -12.74
CA VAL A 282 -8.90 -9.64 -13.80
C VAL A 282 -9.76 -10.87 -13.53
N TYR A 283 -9.78 -11.34 -12.29
CA TYR A 283 -10.47 -12.58 -11.90
C TYR A 283 -11.70 -12.34 -11.02
N GLY A 284 -11.97 -11.09 -10.62
CA GLY A 284 -12.92 -10.79 -9.55
C GLY A 284 -12.43 -11.32 -8.20
N LEU A 285 -13.32 -11.34 -7.20
CA LEU A 285 -13.01 -11.95 -5.91
C LEU A 285 -13.11 -13.48 -6.02
N ASN A 286 -12.05 -14.18 -5.60
CA ASN A 286 -11.96 -15.64 -5.58
C ASN A 286 -12.42 -16.34 -6.87
N GLY A 287 -12.02 -15.83 -8.04
CA GLY A 287 -12.31 -16.45 -9.33
C GLY A 287 -13.71 -16.19 -9.89
N GLY A 288 -14.45 -15.20 -9.36
CA GLY A 288 -15.66 -14.68 -10.02
C GLY A 288 -16.85 -14.40 -9.12
N ALA A 289 -16.71 -14.46 -7.79
CA ALA A 289 -17.80 -14.11 -6.88
C ALA A 289 -18.20 -12.63 -7.08
N GLU A 290 -19.42 -12.39 -7.56
CA GLU A 290 -20.03 -11.06 -7.60
C GLU A 290 -20.56 -10.72 -6.21
N LEU A 291 -20.07 -9.61 -5.64
CA LEU A 291 -20.60 -9.08 -4.40
C LEU A 291 -21.60 -7.95 -4.69
N PRO A 292 -22.59 -7.72 -3.82
CA PRO A 292 -23.55 -6.64 -4.00
C PRO A 292 -22.84 -5.28 -4.06
N GLY A 293 -23.11 -4.49 -5.11
CA GLY A 293 -22.60 -3.13 -5.28
C GLY A 293 -21.22 -3.00 -5.91
N THR A 294 -20.70 -4.05 -6.56
CA THR A 294 -19.42 -3.99 -7.29
C THR A 294 -19.64 -3.63 -8.76
N GLU A 295 -19.25 -2.43 -9.17
CA GLU A 295 -18.89 -2.18 -10.57
C GLU A 295 -17.43 -2.63 -10.75
N ARG A 296 -17.20 -3.67 -11.56
CA ARG A 296 -15.83 -4.08 -11.88
C ARG A 296 -15.28 -3.09 -12.92
N PRO A 297 -14.17 -2.38 -12.64
CA PRO A 297 -13.45 -1.71 -13.70
C PRO A 297 -12.88 -2.80 -14.62
N ALA A 298 -13.40 -2.89 -15.85
CA ALA A 298 -12.98 -3.91 -16.80
C ALA A 298 -11.56 -3.62 -17.27
N ALA A 299 -10.60 -4.50 -16.93
CA ALA A 299 -9.28 -4.47 -17.55
C ALA A 299 -9.40 -4.91 -19.02
N THR A 300 -9.21 -4.00 -19.97
CA THR A 300 -9.06 -4.36 -21.38
C THR A 300 -7.68 -4.98 -21.58
N GLY A 301 -7.61 -6.31 -21.63
CA GLY A 301 -6.36 -7.03 -21.93
C GLY A 301 -6.03 -8.11 -20.91
N GLY A 302 -6.87 -9.14 -20.82
CA GLY A 302 -6.49 -10.39 -20.18
C GLY A 302 -5.41 -11.09 -21.00
N ARG A 303 -4.13 -10.81 -20.72
CA ARG A 303 -3.03 -11.71 -21.08
C ARG A 303 -2.40 -12.22 -19.79
N ASN A 304 -2.66 -13.51 -19.53
CA ASN A 304 -2.04 -14.41 -18.55
C ASN A 304 -1.33 -13.74 -17.35
N LEU A 305 -2.04 -13.53 -16.24
CA LEU A 305 -1.46 -13.32 -14.90
C LEU A 305 -1.04 -14.64 -14.26
N GLU A 306 -0.42 -15.53 -15.02
CA GLU A 306 0.22 -16.72 -14.45
C GLU A 306 1.53 -16.27 -13.80
N ARG A 307 1.48 -16.02 -12.48
CA ARG A 307 2.66 -15.75 -11.63
C ARG A 307 3.32 -17.05 -11.17
#